data_AF-A0A9E3SWJ0-F1
#
_entry.id   AF-A0A9E3SWJ0-F1
#
_cell.length_a   1.000
_cell.length_b   1.000
_cell.length_c   1.000
_cell.angle_alpha   90.00
_cell.angle_beta   90.00
_cell.angle_gamma   90.00
#
_symmetry.space_group_name_H-M   'P 1'
#
loop_
_entity.id
_entity.type
_entity.pdbx_description
1 polymer ?
#
loop_
_entity_poly.entity_id
_entity_poly.type
_entity_poly.pdbx_seq_one_letter_code
_entity_poly.pdbx_strand_id
1 'polypeptide(L)'
;MIRTITRVMLEDFIAQAAESPRKRTIYRLHEHEEPVQRMVNALLPGTYTPPHKHENPDKVELFSILVGKLAVLQFDEGGVVQEVYVLDASGPMRIADIAPRTYHALVVLEPSAALEIIQGPYEAATHKQFAPWAPAEESPEAPAYLQHLEQLVQTHLKG
;
A
#
# COMPACT_ATOMS: atom_id res chain seq x y z
N MET A 1 -18.75 19.91 -4.74
CA MET A 1 -17.59 20.53 -5.43
C MET A 1 -16.75 19.40 -6.03
N ILE A 2 -16.28 19.53 -7.27
CA ILE A 2 -15.37 18.55 -7.88
C ILE A 2 -13.96 18.81 -7.34
N ARG A 3 -13.27 17.77 -6.87
CA ARG A 3 -11.85 17.81 -6.51
C ARG A 3 -11.05 17.09 -7.58
N THR A 4 -9.86 17.57 -7.88
CA THR A 4 -8.95 16.97 -8.87
C THR A 4 -7.61 16.67 -8.21
N ILE A 5 -6.91 15.65 -8.72
CA ILE A 5 -5.52 15.36 -8.39
C ILE A 5 -4.70 15.64 -9.65
N THR A 6 -3.77 16.58 -9.56
CA THR A 6 -2.89 16.95 -10.68
C THR A 6 -1.53 16.30 -10.53
N ARG A 7 -0.76 16.26 -11.62
CA ARG A 7 0.63 15.77 -11.58
C ARG A 7 1.50 16.55 -10.58
N VAL A 8 1.35 17.87 -10.51
CA VAL A 8 2.09 18.73 -9.56
C VAL A 8 1.75 18.33 -8.13
N MET A 9 0.48 18.07 -7.82
CA MET A 9 0.10 17.59 -6.48
C MET A 9 0.73 16.25 -6.14
N LEU A 10 0.83 15.32 -7.10
CA LEU A 10 1.49 14.02 -6.88
C LEU A 10 2.98 14.20 -6.58
N GLU A 11 3.66 15.08 -7.32
CA GLU A 11 5.07 15.44 -7.08
C GLU A 11 5.24 16.06 -5.67
N ASP A 12 4.34 16.96 -5.27
CA ASP A 12 4.33 17.56 -3.93
C ASP A 12 4.08 16.53 -2.82
N PHE A 13 3.17 15.57 -3.03
CA PHE A 13 2.91 14.51 -2.07
C PHE A 13 4.13 13.58 -1.91
N ILE A 14 4.81 13.24 -3.00
CA ILE A 14 6.06 12.46 -2.96
C ILE A 14 7.16 13.23 -2.22
N ALA A 15 7.28 14.54 -2.46
CA ALA A 15 8.23 15.38 -1.71
C ALA A 15 7.91 15.40 -0.21
N GLN A 16 6.63 15.54 0.17
CA GLN A 16 6.21 15.46 1.58
C GLN A 16 6.47 14.09 2.21
N ALA A 17 6.39 13.01 1.43
CA ALA A 17 6.73 11.68 1.92
C ALA A 17 8.21 11.58 2.33
N ALA A 18 9.12 12.34 1.70
CA ALA A 18 10.55 12.36 2.04
C ALA A 18 10.83 12.96 3.43
N GLU A 19 10.00 13.90 3.86
CA GLU A 19 10.09 14.55 5.17
C GLU A 19 9.46 13.70 6.30
N SER A 20 8.74 12.63 5.95
CA SER A 20 8.08 11.73 6.89
C SER A 20 9.04 10.64 7.35
N PRO A 21 9.19 10.37 8.67
CA PRO A 21 10.02 9.26 9.17
C PRO A 21 9.63 7.91 8.57
N ARG A 22 8.32 7.72 8.30
CA ARG A 22 7.75 6.50 7.70
C ARG A 22 7.85 6.48 6.18
N LYS A 23 8.46 7.50 5.57
CA LYS A 23 8.65 7.66 4.12
C LYS A 23 7.38 7.64 3.29
N ARG A 24 6.25 8.00 3.90
CA ARG A 24 4.95 8.10 3.24
C ARG A 24 4.11 9.26 3.76
N THR A 25 3.22 9.74 2.90
CA THR A 25 2.14 10.68 3.24
C THR A 25 0.82 10.22 2.63
N ILE A 26 -0.30 10.62 3.23
CA ILE A 26 -1.66 10.27 2.81
C ILE A 26 -2.45 11.54 2.58
N TYR A 27 -2.94 11.72 1.36
CA TYR A 27 -3.90 12.78 1.04
C TYR A 27 -5.31 12.18 0.94
N ARG A 28 -6.19 12.54 1.88
CA ARG A 28 -7.56 11.99 1.95
C ARG A 28 -8.51 12.77 1.05
N LEU A 29 -9.32 12.03 0.31
CA LEU A 29 -10.43 12.52 -0.52
C LEU A 29 -11.79 12.14 0.09
N HIS A 30 -11.85 11.86 1.39
CA HIS A 30 -13.07 11.47 2.08
C HIS A 30 -13.03 11.92 3.54
N GLU A 31 -14.20 12.07 4.15
CA GLU A 31 -14.39 12.07 5.60
C GLU A 31 -14.58 10.63 6.11
N HIS A 32 -14.23 10.37 7.37
CA HIS A 32 -14.19 9.00 7.91
C HIS A 32 -15.55 8.28 7.88
N GLU A 33 -16.64 9.01 8.05
CA GLU A 33 -18.01 8.49 8.01
C GLU A 33 -18.52 8.16 6.60
N GLU A 34 -17.79 8.56 5.55
CA GLU A 34 -18.21 8.28 4.18
C GLU A 34 -18.20 6.77 3.89
N PRO A 35 -19.14 6.28 3.06
CA PRO A 35 -19.26 4.85 2.77
C PRO A 35 -18.10 4.30 1.93
N VAL A 36 -17.23 5.16 1.40
CA VAL A 36 -16.07 4.79 0.60
C VAL A 36 -14.90 5.67 0.98
N GLN A 37 -13.82 5.04 1.43
CA GLN A 37 -12.55 5.69 1.69
C GLN A 37 -11.79 5.81 0.38
N ARG A 38 -11.29 7.02 0.09
CA ARG A 38 -10.51 7.36 -1.11
C ARG A 38 -9.32 8.20 -0.69
N MET A 39 -8.11 7.78 -1.02
CA MET A 39 -6.91 8.52 -0.64
C MET A 39 -5.77 8.28 -1.61
N VAL A 40 -4.89 9.28 -1.74
CA VAL A 40 -3.62 9.11 -2.45
C VAL A 40 -2.55 8.83 -1.41
N ASN A 41 -1.93 7.66 -1.51
CA ASN A 41 -0.74 7.32 -0.75
C ASN A 41 0.47 7.65 -1.61
N ALA A 42 1.29 8.60 -1.16
CA ALA A 42 2.61 8.82 -1.72
C ALA A 42 3.64 8.12 -0.84
N LEU A 43 4.47 7.27 -1.45
CA LEU A 43 5.38 6.36 -0.77
C LEU A 43 6.76 6.39 -1.43
N LEU A 44 7.81 6.29 -0.63
CA LEU A 44 9.19 6.17 -1.13
C LEU A 44 9.76 4.77 -0.84
N PRO A 45 10.79 4.34 -1.59
CA PRO A 45 11.55 3.14 -1.26
C PRO A 45 12.03 3.12 0.20
N GLY A 46 11.91 1.96 0.85
CA GLY A 46 12.13 1.82 2.28
C GLY A 46 10.91 2.16 3.15
N THR A 47 9.73 2.42 2.56
CA THR A 47 8.47 2.46 3.32
C THR A 47 8.09 1.06 3.74
N TYR A 48 7.88 0.84 5.04
CA TYR A 48 7.31 -0.40 5.54
C TYR A 48 5.81 -0.24 5.78
N THR A 49 5.02 -1.15 5.19
CA THR A 49 3.61 -1.35 5.56
C THR A 49 3.49 -2.78 6.05
N PRO A 50 3.14 -3.03 7.32
CA PRO A 50 2.97 -4.39 7.80
C PRO A 50 1.91 -5.11 6.96
N PRO A 51 2.16 -6.37 6.55
CA PRO A 51 1.16 -7.19 5.89
C PRO A 51 -0.15 -7.19 6.67
N HIS A 52 -1.26 -7.01 5.97
CA HIS A 52 -2.57 -6.93 6.57
C HIS A 52 -3.65 -7.46 5.64
N LYS A 53 -4.83 -7.70 6.20
CA LYS A 53 -6.05 -7.99 5.48
C LYS A 53 -7.22 -7.14 6.00
N HIS A 54 -8.26 -7.11 5.21
CA HIS A 54 -9.52 -6.46 5.53
C HIS A 54 -10.60 -7.51 5.79
N GLU A 55 -10.96 -7.68 7.06
CA GLU A 55 -11.89 -8.71 7.54
C GLU A 55 -12.62 -8.20 8.79
N ASN A 56 -13.85 -8.67 9.03
CA ASN A 56 -14.69 -8.35 10.19
C ASN A 56 -14.91 -6.84 10.42
N PRO A 57 -15.67 -6.14 9.55
CA PRO A 57 -16.38 -6.67 8.38
C PRO A 57 -15.46 -6.81 7.16
N ASP A 58 -15.87 -7.64 6.20
CA ASP A 58 -15.17 -7.76 4.92
C ASP A 58 -15.20 -6.42 4.18
N LYS A 59 -14.01 -5.94 3.79
CA LYS A 59 -13.85 -4.72 3.00
C LYS A 59 -13.01 -5.06 1.77
N VAL A 60 -13.45 -4.56 0.62
CA VAL A 60 -12.64 -4.56 -0.59
C VAL A 60 -11.62 -3.44 -0.50
N GLU A 61 -10.48 -3.62 -1.16
CA GLU A 61 -9.43 -2.62 -1.30
C GLU A 61 -8.91 -2.61 -2.73
N LEU A 62 -8.66 -1.43 -3.28
CA LEU A 62 -8.13 -1.26 -4.62
C LEU A 62 -6.98 -0.27 -4.59
N PHE A 63 -5.87 -0.64 -5.23
CA PHE A 63 -4.78 0.26 -5.55
C PHE A 63 -4.75 0.55 -7.04
N SER A 64 -4.64 1.82 -7.42
CA SER A 64 -4.35 2.27 -8.79
C SER A 64 -3.11 3.15 -8.77
N ILE A 65 -2.03 2.72 -9.42
CA ILE A 65 -0.79 3.51 -9.51
C ILE A 65 -1.03 4.75 -10.39
N LEU A 66 -0.73 5.93 -9.85
CA LEU A 66 -0.88 7.20 -10.57
C LEU A 66 0.46 7.61 -11.19
N VAL A 67 1.54 7.49 -10.42
CA VAL A 67 2.94 7.68 -10.84
C VAL A 67 3.86 6.73 -10.08
N GLY A 68 5.01 6.40 -10.66
CA GLY A 68 6.02 5.53 -10.08
C GLY A 68 5.73 4.04 -10.30
N LYS A 69 6.33 3.22 -9.44
CA LYS A 69 6.36 1.77 -9.53
C LYS A 69 6.44 1.14 -8.15
N LEU A 70 5.55 0.20 -7.88
CA LEU A 70 5.50 -0.57 -6.63
C LEU A 70 5.06 -2.00 -6.88
N ALA A 71 5.36 -2.90 -5.95
CA ALA A 71 4.85 -4.26 -5.94
C ALA A 71 3.80 -4.44 -4.85
N VAL A 72 2.76 -5.19 -5.17
CA VAL A 72 1.76 -5.72 -4.23
C VAL A 72 2.10 -7.20 -4.04
N LEU A 73 2.42 -7.57 -2.80
CA LEU A 73 2.70 -8.96 -2.43
C LEU A 73 1.43 -9.55 -1.83
N GLN A 74 1.04 -10.75 -2.27
CA GLN A 74 -0.02 -11.54 -1.66
C GLN A 74 0.59 -12.68 -0.85
N PHE A 75 0.08 -12.88 0.36
CA PHE A 75 0.55 -13.91 1.29
C PHE A 75 -0.52 -14.95 1.55
N ASP A 76 -0.09 -16.15 1.94
CA ASP A 76 -0.97 -17.10 2.62
C ASP A 76 -1.08 -16.80 4.14
N GLU A 77 -1.86 -17.62 4.84
CA GLU A 77 -2.06 -17.53 6.30
C GLU A 77 -0.80 -17.86 7.12
N GLY A 78 0.26 -18.38 6.51
CA GLY A 78 1.55 -18.67 7.15
C GLY A 78 2.60 -17.59 6.91
N GLY A 79 2.28 -16.57 6.09
CA GLY A 79 3.21 -15.52 5.71
C GLY A 79 4.14 -15.85 4.55
N VAL A 80 3.87 -16.93 3.81
CA VAL A 80 4.58 -17.22 2.56
C VAL A 80 4.03 -16.33 1.46
N VAL A 81 4.90 -15.64 0.73
CA VAL A 81 4.52 -14.88 -0.47
C VAL A 81 4.10 -15.87 -1.56
N GLN A 82 2.83 -15.82 -1.93
CA GLN A 82 2.26 -16.67 -2.99
C GLN A 82 2.42 -15.99 -4.36
N GLU A 83 2.17 -14.69 -4.42
CA GLU A 83 2.18 -13.93 -5.66
C GLU A 83 2.79 -12.53 -5.47
N VAL A 84 3.41 -12.02 -6.54
CA VAL A 84 3.97 -10.67 -6.61
C VAL A 84 3.43 -9.98 -7.85
N TYR A 85 2.72 -8.87 -7.66
CA TYR A 85 2.14 -8.08 -8.73
C TYR A 85 2.81 -6.71 -8.80
N VAL A 86 3.41 -6.35 -9.94
CA VAL A 86 4.13 -5.08 -10.09
C VAL A 86 3.22 -4.05 -10.76
N LEU A 87 2.79 -3.06 -10.00
CA LEU A 87 2.06 -1.91 -10.54
C LEU A 87 3.06 -0.85 -11.00
N ASP A 88 3.00 -0.51 -12.29
CA ASP A 88 3.89 0.45 -12.93
C ASP A 88 3.06 1.46 -13.71
N ALA A 89 3.22 2.75 -13.44
CA ALA A 89 2.46 3.79 -14.11
C ALA A 89 2.66 3.82 -15.63
N SER A 90 3.79 3.30 -16.12
CA SER A 90 4.15 3.14 -17.54
C SER A 90 3.95 1.72 -18.08
N GLY A 91 3.62 0.77 -17.20
CA GLY A 91 3.53 -0.65 -17.52
C GLY A 91 2.09 -1.15 -17.77
N PRO A 92 1.95 -2.46 -18.06
CA PRO A 92 0.67 -3.09 -18.39
C PRO A 92 -0.23 -3.29 -17.16
N MET A 93 0.35 -3.49 -15.98
CA MET A 93 -0.38 -3.63 -14.72
C MET A 93 -0.38 -2.31 -13.97
N ARG A 94 -1.56 -1.73 -13.78
CA ARG A 94 -1.72 -0.41 -13.15
C ARG A 94 -2.70 -0.40 -11.98
N ILE A 95 -3.48 -1.47 -11.82
CA ILE A 95 -4.51 -1.60 -10.80
C ILE A 95 -4.37 -2.98 -10.15
N ALA A 96 -4.48 -3.02 -8.82
CA ALA A 96 -4.69 -4.24 -8.06
C ALA A 96 -6.02 -4.12 -7.31
N ASP A 97 -6.92 -5.06 -7.56
CA ASP A 97 -8.18 -5.21 -6.83
C ASP A 97 -8.00 -6.37 -5.83
N ILE A 98 -8.07 -6.06 -4.54
CA ILE A 98 -7.72 -6.96 -3.45
C ILE A 98 -9.02 -7.39 -2.76
N ALA A 99 -9.30 -8.68 -2.86
CA ALA A 99 -10.46 -9.27 -2.22
C ALA A 99 -10.35 -9.19 -0.69
N PRO A 100 -11.49 -9.12 0.03
CA PRO A 100 -11.49 -9.21 1.49
C PRO A 100 -10.73 -10.45 1.98
N ARG A 101 -10.21 -10.37 3.19
CA ARG A 101 -9.46 -11.46 3.84
C ARG A 101 -8.13 -11.83 3.18
N THR A 102 -7.69 -11.13 2.13
CA THR A 102 -6.40 -11.37 1.47
C THR A 102 -5.28 -10.64 2.19
N TYR A 103 -4.31 -11.38 2.73
CA TYR A 103 -3.10 -10.78 3.29
C TYR A 103 -2.23 -10.20 2.18
N HIS A 104 -1.89 -8.93 2.31
CA HIS A 104 -1.07 -8.24 1.33
C HIS A 104 -0.20 -7.15 1.97
N ALA A 105 0.83 -6.73 1.23
CA ALA A 105 1.71 -5.63 1.60
C ALA A 105 2.26 -4.95 0.33
N LEU A 106 2.76 -3.73 0.49
CA LEU A 106 3.42 -3.00 -0.59
C LEU A 106 4.94 -3.00 -0.42
N VAL A 107 5.66 -3.16 -1.53
CA VAL A 107 7.09 -2.86 -1.65
C VAL A 107 7.27 -1.78 -2.70
N VAL A 108 7.80 -0.63 -2.28
CA VAL A 108 7.96 0.54 -3.16
C VAL A 108 9.27 0.44 -3.94
N LEU A 109 9.19 0.39 -5.27
CA LEU A 109 10.36 0.21 -6.15
C LEU A 109 10.93 1.56 -6.60
N GLU A 110 10.06 2.53 -6.80
CA GLU A 110 10.39 3.92 -7.15
C GLU A 110 9.51 4.86 -6.33
N PRO A 111 9.90 6.14 -6.12
CA PRO A 111 8.99 7.14 -5.55
C PRO A 111 7.64 7.12 -6.28
N SER A 112 6.58 6.83 -5.53
CA SER A 112 5.28 6.44 -6.10
C SER A 112 4.14 7.19 -5.44
N ALA A 113 3.06 7.39 -6.20
CA ALA A 113 1.78 7.77 -5.65
C ALA A 113 0.67 6.86 -6.21
N ALA A 114 -0.10 6.24 -5.32
CA ALA A 114 -1.18 5.33 -5.66
C ALA A 114 -2.49 5.80 -5.05
N LEU A 115 -3.57 5.75 -5.83
CA LEU A 115 -4.93 5.87 -5.32
C LEU A 115 -5.31 4.57 -4.62
N GLU A 116 -5.64 4.66 -3.34
CA GLU A 116 -6.22 3.58 -2.53
C GLU A 116 -7.72 3.86 -2.36
N ILE A 117 -8.54 2.85 -2.60
CA ILE A 117 -9.98 2.86 -2.35
C ILE A 117 -10.32 1.70 -1.44
N ILE A 118 -10.98 1.96 -0.31
CA ILE A 118 -11.40 0.94 0.66
C ILE A 118 -12.88 1.15 0.99
N GLN A 119 -13.62 0.06 1.20
CA GLN A 119 -14.99 0.14 1.72
C GLN A 119 -15.03 0.89 3.07
N GLY A 120 -15.83 1.96 3.13
CA GLY A 120 -16.08 2.71 4.36
C GLY A 120 -17.29 2.17 5.14
N PRO A 121 -17.57 2.74 6.33
CA PRO A 121 -16.82 3.82 6.98
C PRO A 121 -15.45 3.38 7.53
N TYR A 122 -14.62 4.37 7.84
CA TYR A 122 -13.37 4.13 8.57
C TYR A 122 -13.66 3.89 10.05
N GLU A 123 -13.21 2.75 10.54
CA GLU A 123 -13.27 2.37 11.95
C GLU A 123 -11.90 1.85 12.36
N ALA A 124 -11.16 2.62 13.17
CA ALA A 124 -9.77 2.29 13.49
C ALA A 124 -9.57 0.87 14.03
N ALA A 125 -10.52 0.36 14.84
CA ALA A 125 -10.44 -0.96 15.45
C ALA A 125 -10.60 -2.12 14.47
N THR A 126 -11.31 -1.92 13.36
CA THR A 126 -11.65 -2.98 12.38
C THR A 126 -11.06 -2.68 11.00
N HIS A 127 -10.35 -1.56 10.84
CA HIS A 127 -9.91 -1.11 9.53
C HIS A 127 -8.88 -2.05 8.93
N LYS A 128 -7.88 -2.51 9.69
CA LYS A 128 -6.85 -3.44 9.22
C LYS A 128 -6.64 -4.52 10.26
N GLN A 129 -6.56 -5.77 9.82
CA GLN A 129 -6.06 -6.88 10.62
C GLN A 129 -4.63 -7.17 10.18
N PHE A 130 -3.67 -6.82 11.02
CA PHE A 130 -2.26 -7.08 10.74
C PHE A 130 -1.94 -8.57 10.85
N ALA A 131 -1.03 -9.03 10.00
CA ALA A 131 -0.53 -10.38 10.00
C ALA A 131 0.22 -10.68 11.32
N PRO A 132 -0.13 -11.74 12.07
CA PRO A 132 0.52 -12.06 13.34
C PRO A 132 1.98 -12.51 13.19
N TRP A 133 2.40 -12.93 11.99
CA TRP A 133 3.78 -13.34 11.69
C TRP A 133 4.69 -12.16 11.30
N ALA A 134 4.12 -11.01 10.97
CA ALA A 134 4.89 -9.87 10.52
C ALA A 134 5.21 -8.91 11.68
N PRO A 135 6.40 -8.31 11.69
CA PRO A 135 6.74 -7.32 12.69
C PRO A 135 5.83 -6.10 12.64
N ALA A 136 5.55 -5.51 13.80
CA ALA A 136 4.86 -4.22 13.86
C ALA A 136 5.74 -3.12 13.23
N GLU A 137 5.12 -2.06 12.68
CA GLU A 137 5.83 -1.02 11.94
C GLU A 137 7.00 -0.39 12.72
N GLU A 138 6.77 -0.10 14.01
CA GLU A 138 7.73 0.57 14.88
C GLU A 138 8.69 -0.41 15.61
N SER A 139 8.64 -1.70 15.26
CA SER A 139 9.49 -2.71 15.88
C SER A 139 10.92 -2.70 15.30
N PRO A 140 11.95 -3.09 16.08
CA PRO A 140 13.32 -3.15 15.59
C PRO A 140 13.53 -4.22 14.50
N GLU A 141 12.63 -5.19 14.37
CA GLU A 141 12.66 -6.23 13.33
C GLU A 141 12.10 -5.75 11.98
N ALA A 142 11.31 -4.68 11.96
CA ALA A 142 10.66 -4.17 10.75
C ALA A 142 11.62 -3.87 9.58
N PRO A 143 12.80 -3.22 9.79
CA PRO A 143 13.72 -2.97 8.68
C PRO A 143 14.26 -4.25 8.03
N ALA A 144 14.58 -5.27 8.84
CA ALA A 144 15.10 -6.54 8.32
C ALA A 144 14.02 -7.30 7.55
N TYR A 145 12.78 -7.27 8.03
CA TYR A 145 11.65 -7.89 7.34
C TYR A 145 11.33 -7.17 6.02
N LEU A 146 11.32 -5.83 6.00
CA LEU A 146 11.17 -5.07 4.76
C LEU A 146 12.26 -5.42 3.75
N GLN A 147 13.52 -5.48 4.19
CA GLN A 147 14.64 -5.84 3.31
C GLN A 147 14.45 -7.25 2.71
N HIS A 148 13.93 -8.19 3.48
CA HIS A 148 13.59 -9.52 2.98
C HIS A 148 12.51 -9.47 1.89
N LEU A 149 11.42 -8.71 2.09
CA LEU A 149 10.38 -8.53 1.08
C LEU A 149 10.92 -7.86 -0.19
N GLU A 150 11.77 -6.83 -0.04
CA GLU A 150 12.44 -6.18 -1.16
C GLU A 150 13.29 -7.18 -1.96
N GLN A 151 14.03 -8.07 -1.30
CA GLN A 151 14.81 -9.12 -1.96
C GLN A 151 13.94 -10.14 -2.71
N LEU A 152 12.79 -10.52 -2.16
CA LEU A 152 11.83 -11.41 -2.84
C LEU A 152 11.32 -10.77 -4.13
N VAL A 153 10.94 -9.48 -4.08
CA VAL A 153 10.49 -8.75 -5.27
C VAL A 153 11.62 -8.61 -6.30
N GLN A 154 12.84 -8.29 -5.88
CA GLN A 154 13.99 -8.22 -6.79
C GLN A 154 14.33 -9.55 -7.45
N THR A 155 14.11 -10.66 -6.74
CA THR A 155 14.26 -12.01 -7.31
C THR A 155 13.17 -12.28 -8.36
N HIS A 156 11.92 -11.96 -8.05
CA HIS A 156 10.79 -12.09 -8.97
C HIS A 156 11.00 -11.30 -10.26
N LEU A 157 11.51 -10.06 -10.18
CA LEU A 157 11.76 -9.21 -11.34
C LEU A 157 12.87 -9.71 -12.29
N LYS A 158 13.71 -10.65 -11.84
CA LYS A 158 14.83 -11.20 -12.62
C LYS A 158 14.50 -12.53 -13.28
N GLY A 159 13.46 -13.22 -12.83
CA GLY A 159 12.97 -14.48 -13.40
C GLY A 159 11.97 -14.23 -14.51
#